data_AF-A0A7Z0RY77-F1
#
_entry.id   AF-A0A7Z0RY77-F1
#
_cell.length_a   1.000
_cell.length_b   1.000
_cell.length_c   1.000
_cell.angle_alpha   90.00
_cell.angle_beta   90.00
_cell.angle_gamma   90.00
#
_symmetry.space_group_name_H-M   'P 1'
#
loop_
_entity.id
_entity.type
_entity.pdbx_description
1 polymer ?
#
loop_
_entity_poly.entity_id
_entity_poly.type
_entity_poly.pdbx_seq_one_letter_code
_entity_poly.pdbx_strand_id
1 'polypeptide(L)'
;MSVQAITWALQQQIVADAGARHVLIGLANHADNKGRHAFPSVSLLCSYTGLKRRTVLEKLKLLQDLGVITRGNQRIAETIIERADRRPVVYDIQMDFETYGKKDCDENEVVERDVNAAPRDNSRGAEKIPRPGDGVQMAAVRGAGSAPEPSLTKKIHTHLESSLNQSRDKYRLNYEWEPNLEMFYESCLRRNMSEVVKPKSEELANFIGFYSETDRCHTERGWNDLLARWCSDNRKRKSNKKVTENSGVKKGALLNGEKQQPFNKESMLGRQSSEKKSRALPQAELAERLGQKRADAIVKRYGSDKVGAPAVEEMRRTLRT
;
A
#
# COMPACT_ATOMS: atom_id res chain seq x y z
N MET A 1 -8.12 -21.05 7.97
CA MET A 1 -9.03 -20.13 7.26
C MET A 1 -9.81 -20.97 6.27
N SER A 2 -11.14 -21.00 6.39
CA SER A 2 -12.00 -21.81 5.53
C SER A 2 -12.98 -20.95 4.74
N VAL A 3 -12.99 -21.14 3.42
CA VAL A 3 -13.97 -20.51 2.53
C VAL A 3 -15.38 -21.04 2.80
N GLN A 4 -15.52 -22.33 3.14
CA GLN A 4 -16.83 -22.95 3.40
C GLN A 4 -17.55 -22.32 4.60
N ALA A 5 -16.83 -22.09 5.70
CA ALA A 5 -17.38 -21.44 6.88
C ALA A 5 -17.84 -20.00 6.57
N ILE A 6 -17.07 -19.25 5.77
CA ILE A 6 -17.42 -17.88 5.37
C ILE A 6 -18.66 -17.89 4.48
N THR A 7 -18.73 -18.76 3.47
CA THR A 7 -19.88 -18.87 2.58
C THR A 7 -21.16 -19.18 3.38
N TRP A 8 -21.08 -20.11 4.33
CA TRP A 8 -22.20 -20.41 5.23
C TRP A 8 -22.61 -19.19 6.05
N ALA A 9 -21.65 -18.48 6.65
CA ALA A 9 -21.93 -17.28 7.46
C ALA A 9 -22.59 -16.16 6.65
N LEU A 10 -22.27 -16.04 5.36
CA LEU A 10 -22.90 -15.07 4.45
C LEU A 10 -24.34 -15.44 4.09
N GLN A 11 -24.64 -16.74 3.98
CA GLN A 11 -25.98 -17.25 3.64
C GLN A 11 -26.91 -17.31 4.87
N GLN A 12 -26.35 -17.24 6.08
CA GLN A 12 -27.10 -17.34 7.33
C GLN A 12 -28.07 -16.16 7.53
N GLN A 13 -29.35 -16.47 7.74
CA GLN A 13 -30.42 -15.49 7.97
C GLN A 13 -30.89 -15.39 9.43
N ILE A 14 -30.57 -16.36 10.28
CA ILE A 14 -30.98 -16.40 11.70
C ILE A 14 -30.50 -15.15 12.46
N VAL A 15 -29.29 -14.69 12.15
CA VAL A 15 -28.72 -13.50 12.78
C VAL A 15 -29.26 -12.27 12.07
N ALA A 16 -30.29 -11.62 12.64
CA ALA A 16 -30.89 -10.41 12.08
C ALA A 16 -29.97 -9.18 12.17
N ASP A 17 -29.22 -9.05 13.27
CA ASP A 17 -28.37 -7.89 13.54
C ASP A 17 -27.14 -7.85 12.60
N ALA A 18 -27.00 -6.75 11.86
CA ALA A 18 -25.94 -6.59 10.87
C ALA A 18 -24.53 -6.65 11.49
N GLY A 19 -24.35 -6.09 12.70
CA GLY A 19 -23.09 -6.12 13.42
C GLY A 19 -22.70 -7.54 13.85
N ALA A 20 -23.66 -8.29 14.39
CA ALA A 20 -23.47 -9.70 14.74
C ALA A 20 -23.16 -10.56 13.51
N ARG A 21 -23.81 -10.31 12.37
CA ARG A 21 -23.50 -11.01 11.11
C ARG A 21 -22.06 -10.72 10.67
N HIS A 22 -21.60 -9.48 10.77
CA HIS A 22 -20.21 -9.10 10.46
C HIS A 22 -19.20 -9.79 11.40
N VAL A 23 -19.51 -9.87 12.71
CA VAL A 23 -18.68 -10.60 13.69
C VAL A 23 -18.65 -12.09 13.38
N LEU A 24 -19.78 -12.69 12.99
CA LEU A 24 -19.87 -14.10 12.59
C LEU A 24 -19.00 -14.40 11.36
N ILE A 25 -19.02 -13.53 10.34
CA ILE A 25 -18.14 -13.65 9.17
C ILE A 25 -16.67 -13.54 9.59
N GLY A 26 -16.36 -12.61 10.50
CA GLY A 26 -15.02 -12.46 11.08
C GLY A 26 -14.54 -13.71 11.81
N LEU A 27 -15.42 -14.39 12.56
CA LEU A 27 -15.13 -15.68 13.20
C LEU A 27 -14.94 -16.79 12.16
N ALA A 28 -15.82 -16.88 11.17
CA ALA A 28 -15.80 -17.90 10.12
C ALA A 28 -14.50 -17.90 9.31
N ASN A 29 -13.92 -16.72 9.08
CA ASN A 29 -12.63 -16.57 8.43
C ASN A 29 -11.49 -17.29 9.17
N HIS A 30 -11.61 -17.46 10.49
CA HIS A 30 -10.64 -18.15 11.35
C HIS A 30 -11.03 -19.59 11.69
N ALA A 31 -12.17 -20.07 11.20
CA ALA A 31 -12.62 -21.43 11.41
C ALA A 31 -11.98 -22.42 10.41
N ASP A 32 -12.08 -23.70 10.75
CA ASP A 32 -11.84 -24.83 9.85
C ASP A 32 -13.05 -25.08 8.92
N ASN A 33 -12.93 -26.01 7.97
CA ASN A 33 -13.97 -26.38 6.99
C ASN A 33 -15.29 -26.81 7.61
N LYS A 34 -15.26 -27.32 8.85
CA LYS A 34 -16.46 -27.68 9.62
C LYS A 34 -16.92 -26.59 10.59
N GLY A 35 -16.42 -25.36 10.47
CA GLY A 35 -16.77 -24.25 11.35
C GLY A 35 -16.10 -24.30 12.73
N ARG A 36 -15.18 -25.22 12.96
CA ARG A 36 -14.56 -25.44 14.28
C ARG A 36 -13.27 -24.65 14.48
N HIS A 37 -12.89 -24.49 15.75
CA HIS A 37 -11.61 -23.97 16.20
C HIS A 37 -11.32 -22.52 15.77
N ALA A 38 -12.33 -21.65 15.78
CA ALA A 38 -12.15 -20.23 15.50
C ALA A 38 -11.73 -19.48 16.77
N PHE A 39 -10.50 -18.96 16.82
CA PHE A 39 -10.00 -18.21 17.99
C PHE A 39 -9.39 -16.83 17.67
N PRO A 40 -10.04 -15.99 16.85
CA PRO A 40 -9.55 -14.63 16.64
C PRO A 40 -9.61 -13.83 17.94
N SER A 41 -8.64 -12.95 18.17
CA SER A 41 -8.70 -12.03 19.30
C SER A 41 -9.85 -11.04 19.13
N VAL A 42 -10.40 -10.56 20.25
CA VAL A 42 -11.45 -9.51 20.21
C VAL A 42 -10.93 -8.25 19.52
N SER A 43 -9.65 -7.91 19.71
CA SER A 43 -9.03 -6.77 19.01
C SER A 43 -9.04 -6.96 17.50
N LEU A 44 -8.76 -8.17 17.02
CA LEU A 44 -8.79 -8.49 15.58
C LEU A 44 -10.22 -8.38 15.02
N LEU A 45 -11.21 -8.88 15.75
CA LEU A 45 -12.62 -8.73 15.38
C LEU A 45 -13.07 -7.26 15.34
N CYS A 46 -12.56 -6.42 16.25
CA CYS A 46 -12.79 -4.97 16.20
C CYS A 46 -12.21 -4.37 14.91
N SER A 47 -10.99 -4.78 14.53
CA SER A 47 -10.36 -4.33 13.28
C SER A 47 -11.14 -4.75 12.04
N TYR A 48 -11.70 -5.96 12.02
CA TYR A 48 -12.52 -6.42 10.87
C TYR A 48 -13.85 -5.69 10.76
N THR A 49 -14.53 -5.46 11.88
CA THR A 49 -15.90 -4.96 11.88
C THR A 49 -16.01 -3.44 12.03
N GLY A 50 -14.93 -2.77 12.45
CA GLY A 50 -14.96 -1.36 12.83
C GLY A 50 -15.73 -1.07 14.13
N LEU A 51 -16.21 -2.10 14.83
CA LEU A 51 -16.99 -1.98 16.06
C LEU A 51 -16.08 -1.78 17.28
N LYS A 52 -16.61 -1.10 18.30
CA LYS A 52 -15.93 -0.98 19.61
C LYS A 52 -15.87 -2.33 20.30
N ARG A 53 -14.82 -2.54 21.11
CA ARG A 53 -14.59 -3.79 21.87
C ARG A 53 -15.81 -4.27 22.65
N ARG A 54 -16.49 -3.37 23.36
CA ARG A 54 -17.71 -3.69 24.12
C ARG A 54 -18.81 -4.24 23.20
N THR A 55 -19.04 -3.58 22.07
CA THR A 55 -20.05 -4.00 21.09
C THR A 55 -19.71 -5.36 20.50
N VAL A 56 -18.45 -5.64 20.17
CA VAL A 56 -18.03 -6.97 19.69
C VAL A 56 -18.32 -8.05 20.72
N LEU A 57 -18.05 -7.81 22.00
CA LEU A 57 -18.36 -8.76 23.08
C LEU A 57 -19.88 -8.98 23.23
N GLU A 58 -20.67 -7.91 23.14
CA GLU A 58 -22.14 -7.99 23.16
C GLU A 58 -22.68 -8.80 21.97
N LYS A 59 -22.11 -8.61 20.77
CA LYS A 59 -22.48 -9.38 19.57
C LYS A 59 -22.03 -10.84 19.65
N LEU A 60 -20.86 -11.13 20.19
CA LEU A 60 -20.42 -12.51 20.45
C LEU A 60 -21.37 -13.21 21.42
N LYS A 61 -21.80 -12.53 22.49
CA LYS A 61 -22.80 -13.07 23.41
C LYS A 61 -24.13 -13.32 22.70
N LEU A 62 -24.61 -12.39 21.91
CA LEU A 62 -25.83 -12.55 21.12
C LEU A 62 -25.76 -13.77 20.18
N LEU A 63 -24.61 -13.98 19.50
CA LEU A 63 -24.42 -15.14 18.65
C LEU A 63 -24.44 -16.47 19.43
N GLN A 64 -23.96 -16.47 20.67
CA GLN A 64 -24.04 -17.62 21.57
C GLN A 64 -25.48 -17.87 22.04
N ASP A 65 -26.19 -16.80 22.40
CA ASP A 65 -27.58 -16.87 22.85
C ASP A 65 -28.50 -17.39 21.72
N LEU A 66 -28.19 -17.05 20.46
CA LEU A 66 -28.87 -17.60 19.28
C LEU A 66 -28.45 -19.05 18.94
N GLY A 67 -27.47 -19.63 19.61
CA GLY A 67 -26.98 -21.00 19.35
C GLY A 67 -26.15 -21.15 18.07
N VAL A 68 -25.87 -20.05 17.34
CA VAL A 68 -25.11 -20.05 16.09
C VAL A 68 -23.64 -20.36 16.33
N ILE A 69 -23.11 -19.95 17.48
CA ILE A 69 -21.75 -20.27 17.92
C ILE A 69 -21.76 -20.86 19.32
N THR A 70 -20.83 -21.79 19.58
CA THR A 70 -20.61 -22.40 20.88
C THR A 70 -19.14 -22.22 21.30
N ARG A 71 -18.84 -22.41 22.59
CA ARG A 71 -17.43 -22.43 23.02
C ARG A 71 -16.78 -23.71 22.54
N GLY A 72 -15.74 -23.57 21.73
CA GLY A 72 -14.99 -24.70 21.20
C GLY A 72 -13.91 -25.20 22.17
N ASN A 73 -13.04 -26.06 21.66
CA ASN A 73 -11.95 -26.64 22.44
C ASN A 73 -10.87 -25.59 22.79
N GLN A 74 -10.91 -25.10 24.03
CA GLN A 74 -9.99 -24.06 24.50
C GLN A 74 -8.52 -24.51 24.53
N ARG A 75 -8.26 -25.82 24.66
CA ARG A 75 -6.89 -26.38 24.69
C ARG A 75 -6.07 -26.01 23.47
N ILE A 76 -6.73 -25.78 22.33
CA ILE A 76 -6.06 -25.39 21.08
C ILE A 76 -5.39 -24.02 21.22
N ALA A 77 -6.08 -23.05 21.85
CA ALA A 77 -5.49 -21.76 22.13
C ALA A 77 -4.35 -21.87 23.15
N GLU A 78 -4.44 -22.80 24.10
CA GLU A 78 -3.39 -23.05 25.09
C GLU A 78 -2.10 -23.61 24.47
N THR A 79 -2.24 -24.53 23.51
CA THR A 79 -1.09 -25.12 22.80
C THR A 79 -0.39 -24.11 21.90
N ILE A 80 -1.14 -23.22 21.24
CA ILE A 80 -0.59 -22.25 20.30
C ILE A 80 -0.04 -21.00 21.02
N ILE A 81 -0.67 -20.60 22.12
CA ILE A 81 -0.33 -19.38 22.85
C ILE A 81 0.05 -19.74 24.28
N GLU A 82 1.36 -19.79 24.54
CA GLU A 82 1.91 -20.12 25.86
C GLU A 82 1.41 -19.16 26.95
N ARG A 83 1.32 -17.86 26.64
CA ARG A 83 0.98 -16.80 27.60
C ARG A 83 -0.53 -16.78 27.91
N ALA A 84 -0.90 -17.17 29.13
CA ALA A 84 -2.30 -17.36 29.55
C ALA A 84 -3.19 -16.10 29.43
N ASP A 85 -2.65 -14.91 29.71
CA ASP A 85 -3.37 -13.63 29.66
C ASP A 85 -3.71 -13.17 28.23
N ARG A 86 -3.09 -13.77 27.20
CA ARG A 86 -3.32 -13.43 25.80
C ARG A 86 -4.18 -14.44 25.06
N ARG A 87 -4.61 -15.52 25.72
CA ARG A 87 -5.38 -16.60 25.10
C ARG A 87 -6.78 -16.10 24.75
N PRO A 88 -7.14 -16.04 23.45
CA PRO A 88 -8.49 -15.74 23.04
C PRO A 88 -9.40 -16.94 23.30
N VAL A 89 -10.70 -16.68 23.39
CA VAL A 89 -11.71 -17.73 23.50
C VAL A 89 -11.86 -18.42 22.14
N VAL A 90 -11.82 -19.74 22.14
CA VAL A 90 -12.09 -20.58 20.96
C VAL A 90 -13.60 -20.76 20.81
N TYR A 91 -14.10 -20.58 19.60
CA TYR A 91 -15.49 -20.74 19.21
C TYR A 91 -15.64 -21.78 18.10
N ASP A 92 -16.75 -22.53 18.16
CA ASP A 92 -17.18 -23.44 17.11
C ASP A 92 -18.50 -22.91 16.52
N ILE A 93 -18.53 -22.75 15.20
CA ILE A 93 -19.70 -22.29 14.44
C ILE A 93 -20.55 -23.51 14.13
N GLN A 94 -21.83 -23.45 14.50
CA GLN A 94 -22.79 -24.52 14.25
C GLN A 94 -23.28 -24.44 12.81
N MET A 95 -22.51 -25.04 11.89
CA MET A 95 -22.86 -25.03 10.46
C MET A 95 -24.03 -25.95 10.12
N ASP A 96 -24.27 -26.97 10.96
CA ASP A 96 -25.38 -27.92 10.82
C ASP A 96 -26.71 -27.35 11.31
N PHE A 97 -26.70 -26.09 11.80
CA PHE A 97 -27.91 -25.38 12.15
C PHE A 97 -28.70 -25.15 10.86
N GLU A 98 -29.71 -25.99 10.63
CA GLU A 98 -30.65 -25.84 9.52
C GLU A 98 -31.11 -24.38 9.51
N THR A 99 -31.03 -23.77 8.33
CA THR A 99 -31.53 -22.41 8.06
C THR A 99 -33.05 -22.43 8.21
N TYR A 100 -33.55 -22.58 9.43
CA TYR A 100 -34.96 -22.43 9.80
C TYR A 100 -35.30 -20.95 9.58
N GLY A 101 -35.76 -20.67 8.37
CA GLY A 101 -35.92 -19.31 7.89
C GLY A 101 -35.24 -19.08 6.56
N LYS A 102 -35.46 -19.95 5.57
CA LYS A 102 -36.10 -19.41 4.36
C LYS A 102 -37.41 -18.79 4.88
N LYS A 103 -37.37 -17.56 5.38
CA LYS A 103 -38.54 -16.71 5.22
C LYS A 103 -38.61 -16.68 3.71
N ASP A 104 -39.61 -17.33 3.16
CA ASP A 104 -39.98 -17.15 1.78
C ASP A 104 -40.06 -15.63 1.62
N CYS A 105 -38.97 -15.03 1.11
CA CYS A 105 -39.09 -13.79 0.38
C CYS A 105 -39.99 -14.24 -0.75
N ASP A 106 -41.30 -14.02 -0.58
CA ASP A 106 -42.34 -14.50 -1.47
C ASP A 106 -41.84 -14.29 -2.88
N GLU A 107 -41.43 -15.40 -3.51
CA GLU A 107 -40.78 -15.37 -4.80
C GLU A 107 -41.82 -14.98 -5.88
N ASN A 108 -43.08 -14.72 -5.48
CA ASN A 108 -44.20 -14.31 -6.32
C ASN A 108 -44.74 -12.90 -6.08
N GLU A 109 -44.20 -12.07 -5.18
CA GLU A 109 -44.56 -10.64 -5.13
C GLU A 109 -43.41 -9.78 -5.64
N VAL A 110 -43.22 -9.81 -6.97
CA VAL A 110 -42.71 -8.64 -7.69
C VAL A 110 -43.80 -7.57 -7.56
N VAL A 111 -43.87 -6.90 -6.42
CA VAL A 111 -44.57 -5.63 -6.33
C VAL A 111 -43.68 -4.68 -7.11
N GLU A 112 -44.01 -4.47 -8.39
CA GLU A 112 -43.53 -3.30 -9.09
C GLU A 112 -43.73 -2.11 -8.15
N ARG A 113 -42.64 -1.39 -7.87
CA ARG A 113 -42.71 -0.17 -7.07
C ARG A 113 -43.51 0.85 -7.88
N ASP A 114 -44.84 0.74 -7.85
CA ASP A 114 -45.72 1.70 -8.43
C ASP A 114 -45.51 3.00 -7.65
N VAL A 115 -45.07 4.03 -8.37
CA VAL A 115 -44.67 5.33 -7.83
C VAL A 115 -45.85 6.03 -7.13
N ASN A 116 -47.06 5.46 -7.25
CA ASN A 116 -48.32 5.97 -6.72
C ASN A 116 -48.81 5.30 -5.43
N ALA A 117 -48.12 4.29 -4.88
CA ALA A 117 -48.58 3.55 -3.70
C ALA A 117 -48.33 4.25 -2.34
N ALA A 118 -47.89 5.51 -2.33
CA ALA A 118 -47.83 6.29 -1.10
C ALA A 118 -49.25 6.70 -0.67
N PRO A 119 -49.67 6.52 0.61
CA PRO A 119 -50.97 6.97 1.06
C PRO A 119 -51.04 8.50 0.95
N ARG A 120 -51.72 9.01 -0.07
CA ARG A 120 -52.13 10.42 -0.14
C ARG A 120 -53.39 10.59 0.68
N ASP A 121 -53.25 10.52 2.01
CA ASP A 121 -54.28 11.09 2.87
C ASP A 121 -54.13 12.61 2.84
N ASN A 122 -55.07 13.28 2.18
CA ASN A 122 -55.13 14.73 2.07
C ASN A 122 -55.66 15.40 3.35
N SER A 123 -55.90 14.64 4.41
CA SER A 123 -56.46 15.14 5.67
C SER A 123 -55.38 15.67 6.62
N ARG A 124 -54.52 16.60 6.17
CA ARG A 124 -53.77 17.45 7.11
C ARG A 124 -54.51 18.78 7.25
N GLY A 125 -55.14 18.95 8.42
CA GLY A 125 -56.02 20.05 8.79
C GLY A 125 -55.49 21.45 8.51
N ALA A 126 -55.82 21.97 7.33
CA ALA A 126 -55.66 23.38 6.97
C ALA A 126 -56.94 23.89 6.29
N GLU A 127 -58.07 23.77 6.99
CA GLU A 127 -59.41 24.12 6.48
C GLU A 127 -59.76 25.62 6.65
N LYS A 128 -58.82 26.46 7.08
CA LYS A 128 -59.06 27.90 7.32
C LYS A 128 -57.97 28.79 6.73
N ILE A 129 -57.99 28.98 5.41
CA ILE A 129 -57.40 30.16 4.78
C ILE A 129 -58.35 30.63 3.68
N PRO A 130 -58.86 31.89 3.70
CA PRO A 130 -59.69 32.41 2.62
C PRO A 130 -58.82 32.59 1.37
N ARG A 131 -59.21 31.96 0.25
CA ARG A 131 -58.60 32.19 -1.06
C ARG A 131 -59.46 33.22 -1.82
N PRO A 132 -58.95 34.42 -2.14
CA PRO A 132 -59.54 35.25 -3.17
C PRO A 132 -58.92 34.90 -4.52
N GLY A 133 -59.78 34.65 -5.51
CA GLY A 133 -59.49 34.94 -6.91
C GLY A 133 -58.81 33.83 -7.70
N ASP A 134 -59.57 33.31 -8.66
CA ASP A 134 -59.08 32.66 -9.87
C ASP A 134 -57.90 33.41 -10.49
N GLY A 135 -56.82 32.68 -10.74
CA GLY A 135 -55.60 33.20 -11.35
C GLY A 135 -54.74 32.04 -11.81
N VAL A 136 -55.16 31.38 -12.89
CA VAL A 136 -54.36 30.40 -13.62
C VAL A 136 -53.05 31.06 -14.05
N GLN A 137 -51.93 30.68 -13.42
CA GLN A 137 -50.63 30.81 -14.04
C GLN A 137 -50.30 29.46 -14.67
N MET A 138 -50.30 29.45 -15.99
CA MET A 138 -49.87 28.33 -16.84
C MET A 138 -48.54 27.80 -16.34
N ALA A 139 -48.49 26.48 -16.15
CA ALA A 139 -47.34 25.77 -15.64
C ALA A 139 -46.03 26.28 -16.25
N ALA A 140 -45.12 26.81 -15.43
CA ALA A 140 -43.71 26.74 -15.78
C ALA A 140 -43.37 25.25 -15.90
N VAL A 141 -42.90 24.83 -17.07
CA VAL A 141 -42.45 23.44 -17.31
C VAL A 141 -41.33 23.14 -16.31
N ARG A 142 -41.69 22.50 -15.20
CA ARG A 142 -40.74 21.89 -14.28
C ARG A 142 -40.41 20.52 -14.83
N GLY A 143 -39.38 20.49 -15.65
CA GLY A 143 -38.76 19.29 -16.14
C GLY A 143 -37.40 19.70 -16.65
N ALA A 144 -36.34 19.33 -15.92
CA ALA A 144 -35.04 19.27 -16.57
C ALA A 144 -35.19 18.26 -17.71
N GLY A 145 -35.09 18.73 -18.96
CA GLY A 145 -35.09 17.83 -20.12
C GLY A 145 -34.00 16.78 -19.93
N SER A 146 -34.39 15.51 -20.05
CA SER A 146 -33.56 14.31 -19.93
C SER A 146 -32.29 14.50 -19.10
N ALA A 147 -32.37 14.21 -17.80
CA ALA A 147 -31.16 13.88 -17.06
C ALA A 147 -30.46 12.73 -17.81
N PRO A 148 -29.22 12.89 -18.30
CA PRO A 148 -28.51 11.80 -18.94
C PRO A 148 -28.41 10.63 -17.97
N GLU A 149 -28.53 9.40 -18.48
CA GLU A 149 -28.60 8.22 -17.64
C GLU A 149 -27.47 8.16 -16.59
N PRO A 150 -27.79 7.86 -15.31
CA PRO A 150 -26.78 7.79 -14.24
C PRO A 150 -25.82 6.60 -14.39
N SER A 151 -26.02 5.75 -15.39
CA SER A 151 -25.24 4.54 -15.67
C SER A 151 -23.87 4.84 -16.31
N LEU A 152 -23.73 5.96 -17.04
CA LEU A 152 -22.47 6.37 -17.68
C LEU A 152 -21.52 7.15 -16.75
N THR A 153 -22.01 7.72 -15.66
CA THR A 153 -21.19 8.57 -14.76
C THR A 153 -20.20 7.78 -13.90
N LYS A 154 -20.41 6.47 -13.70
CA LYS A 154 -19.48 5.64 -12.91
C LYS A 154 -18.14 5.37 -13.58
N LYS A 155 -18.02 5.52 -14.91
CA LYS A 155 -16.73 5.31 -15.59
C LYS A 155 -15.87 6.57 -15.62
N ILE A 156 -16.48 7.76 -15.65
CA ILE A 156 -15.74 9.02 -15.74
C ILE A 156 -15.04 9.37 -14.42
N HIS A 157 -15.66 9.07 -13.27
CA HIS A 157 -15.04 9.34 -11.96
C HIS A 157 -13.81 8.47 -11.68
N THR A 158 -13.69 7.27 -12.26
CA THR A 158 -12.58 6.36 -11.94
C THR A 158 -11.21 6.89 -12.37
N HIS A 159 -11.10 7.64 -13.48
CA HIS A 159 -9.81 8.11 -13.99
C HIS A 159 -9.40 9.49 -13.42
N LEU A 160 -10.38 10.35 -13.11
CA LEU A 160 -10.14 11.65 -12.47
C LEU A 160 -9.89 11.51 -10.96
N GLU A 161 -10.63 10.65 -10.25
CA GLU A 161 -10.39 10.39 -8.83
C GLU A 161 -9.11 9.61 -8.59
N SER A 162 -8.71 8.68 -9.48
CA SER A 162 -7.43 7.97 -9.35
C SER A 162 -6.23 8.91 -9.50
N SER A 163 -6.24 9.83 -10.47
CA SER A 163 -5.21 10.89 -10.57
C SER A 163 -5.19 11.83 -9.35
N LEU A 164 -6.35 12.22 -8.84
CA LEU A 164 -6.42 13.07 -7.64
C LEU A 164 -5.98 12.32 -6.37
N ASN A 165 -6.26 11.02 -6.27
CA ASN A 165 -5.87 10.18 -5.13
C ASN A 165 -4.37 9.81 -5.16
N GLN A 166 -3.78 9.63 -6.33
CA GLN A 166 -2.33 9.40 -6.49
C GLN A 166 -1.47 10.52 -5.87
N SER A 167 -2.00 11.75 -5.86
CA SER A 167 -1.34 12.90 -5.22
C SER A 167 -1.30 12.83 -3.68
N ARG A 168 -2.20 12.06 -3.06
CA ARG A 168 -2.37 11.96 -1.60
C ARG A 168 -1.68 10.75 -0.99
N ASP A 169 -1.53 9.68 -1.75
CA ASP A 169 -0.91 8.45 -1.27
C ASP A 169 0.62 8.57 -1.21
N LYS A 170 1.22 8.01 -0.16
CA LYS A 170 2.67 7.95 -0.01
C LYS A 170 3.18 6.68 -0.67
N TYR A 171 4.13 6.82 -1.58
CA TYR A 171 4.75 5.70 -2.28
C TYR A 171 6.27 5.82 -2.29
N ARG A 172 6.95 4.68 -2.48
CA ARG A 172 8.39 4.61 -2.70
C ARG A 172 8.70 4.92 -4.16
N LEU A 173 9.79 5.65 -4.42
CA LEU A 173 10.22 5.99 -5.77
C LEU A 173 10.60 4.73 -6.57
N ASN A 174 10.05 4.58 -7.77
CA ASN A 174 10.44 3.56 -8.75
C ASN A 174 11.37 4.16 -9.83
N TYR A 175 12.03 3.31 -10.60
CA TYR A 175 12.92 3.74 -11.68
C TYR A 175 12.18 4.39 -12.86
N GLU A 176 10.90 4.09 -13.00
CA GLU A 176 9.99 4.62 -14.03
C GLU A 176 9.32 5.93 -13.59
N TRP A 177 9.70 6.47 -12.43
CA TRP A 177 9.09 7.69 -11.92
C TRP A 177 9.45 8.90 -12.78
N GLU A 178 8.43 9.63 -13.21
CA GLU A 178 8.59 10.90 -13.91
C GLU A 178 8.04 12.05 -13.05
N PRO A 179 8.74 13.20 -13.01
CA PRO A 179 8.26 14.35 -12.26
C PRO A 179 7.06 15.00 -12.96
N ASN A 180 6.01 15.24 -12.19
CA ASN A 180 4.92 16.10 -12.63
C ASN A 180 5.45 17.53 -12.77
N LEU A 181 5.51 18.01 -14.02
CA LEU A 181 6.10 19.29 -14.35
C LEU A 181 5.42 20.44 -13.60
N GLU A 182 4.09 20.49 -13.54
CA GLU A 182 3.35 21.56 -12.86
C GLU A 182 3.67 21.63 -11.36
N MET A 183 3.63 20.49 -10.66
CA MET A 183 3.97 20.43 -9.24
C MET A 183 5.44 20.77 -8.99
N PHE A 184 6.33 20.39 -9.89
CA PHE A 184 7.74 20.76 -9.83
C PHE A 184 7.95 22.27 -10.02
N TYR A 185 7.24 22.91 -10.96
CA TYR A 185 7.25 24.37 -11.16
C TYR A 185 6.83 25.09 -9.88
N GLU A 186 5.70 24.69 -9.27
CA GLU A 186 5.24 25.27 -8.00
C GLU A 186 6.29 25.13 -6.88
N SER A 187 6.90 23.95 -6.78
CA SER A 187 7.93 23.65 -5.78
C SER A 187 9.20 24.50 -5.99
N CYS A 188 9.54 24.83 -7.23
CA CYS A 188 10.64 25.72 -7.57
C CYS A 188 10.33 27.18 -7.23
N LEU A 189 9.11 27.64 -7.53
CA LEU A 189 8.64 28.99 -7.19
C LEU A 189 8.69 29.22 -5.67
N ARG A 190 8.23 28.24 -4.88
CA ARG A 190 8.31 28.28 -3.40
C ARG A 190 9.73 28.43 -2.86
N ARG A 191 10.73 28.02 -3.63
CA ARG A 191 12.15 28.12 -3.26
C ARG A 191 12.87 29.29 -3.92
N ASN A 192 12.12 30.20 -4.54
CA ASN A 192 12.64 31.38 -5.24
C ASN A 192 13.67 31.02 -6.33
N MET A 193 13.45 29.89 -7.02
CA MET A 193 14.26 29.45 -8.15
C MET A 193 13.66 30.06 -9.44
N SER A 194 14.19 31.21 -9.87
CA SER A 194 13.62 32.01 -10.98
C SER A 194 13.77 31.39 -12.38
N GLU A 195 14.68 30.42 -12.59
CA GLU A 195 14.89 29.76 -13.87
C GLU A 195 14.37 28.33 -13.82
N VAL A 196 13.09 28.19 -14.18
CA VAL A 196 12.48 26.86 -14.26
C VAL A 196 12.74 26.26 -15.64
N VAL A 197 13.94 25.73 -15.78
CA VAL A 197 14.31 24.83 -16.87
C VAL A 197 14.00 23.41 -16.39
N LYS A 198 13.28 22.64 -17.22
CA LYS A 198 13.04 21.20 -17.09
C LYS A 198 14.25 20.50 -16.43
N PRO A 199 14.06 19.62 -15.44
CA PRO A 199 15.17 18.93 -14.80
C PRO A 199 16.06 18.26 -15.86
N LYS A 200 17.37 18.50 -15.79
CA LYS A 200 18.33 17.85 -16.70
C LYS A 200 18.24 16.34 -16.51
N SER A 201 18.27 15.58 -17.60
CA SER A 201 18.13 14.11 -17.58
C SER A 201 19.12 13.45 -16.59
N GLU A 202 20.36 13.94 -16.53
CA GLU A 202 21.38 13.48 -15.58
C GLU A 202 21.01 13.73 -14.11
N GLU A 203 20.42 14.88 -13.80
CA GLU A 203 20.06 15.24 -12.42
C GLU A 203 18.87 14.39 -11.94
N LEU A 204 17.95 14.08 -12.85
CA LEU A 204 16.82 13.18 -12.59
C LEU A 204 17.29 11.74 -12.36
N ALA A 205 18.17 11.21 -13.22
CA ALA A 205 18.69 9.85 -13.06
C ALA A 205 19.43 9.65 -11.72
N ASN A 206 20.25 10.63 -11.32
CA ASN A 206 20.94 10.61 -10.03
C ASN A 206 19.97 10.68 -8.84
N PHE A 207 18.90 11.46 -8.96
CA PHE A 207 17.85 11.54 -7.94
C PHE A 207 17.11 10.21 -7.81
N ILE A 208 16.67 9.64 -8.93
CA ILE A 208 15.95 8.37 -8.97
C ILE A 208 16.82 7.25 -8.40
N GLY A 209 18.08 7.13 -8.83
CA GLY A 209 19.01 6.12 -8.34
C GLY A 209 19.28 6.23 -6.84
N PHE A 210 19.39 7.44 -6.29
CA PHE A 210 19.59 7.63 -4.86
C PHE A 210 18.35 7.24 -4.04
N TYR A 211 17.16 7.71 -4.44
CA TYR A 211 15.94 7.52 -3.65
C TYR A 211 15.26 6.17 -3.89
N SER A 212 15.48 5.50 -5.02
CA SER A 212 14.96 4.15 -5.26
C SER A 212 15.58 3.11 -4.33
N GLU A 213 16.80 3.33 -3.84
CA GLU A 213 17.47 2.48 -2.85
C GLU A 213 17.02 2.79 -1.40
N THR A 214 16.42 3.96 -1.17
CA THR A 214 15.96 4.35 0.18
C THR A 214 14.55 3.85 0.51
N ASP A 215 14.33 3.42 1.76
CA ASP A 215 13.00 3.06 2.31
C ASP A 215 12.08 4.26 2.59
N ARG A 216 12.29 5.39 1.91
CA ARG A 216 11.49 6.60 2.12
C ARG A 216 10.25 6.58 1.24
N CYS A 217 9.12 6.92 1.85
CA CYS A 217 7.84 7.07 1.15
C CYS A 217 7.36 8.52 1.27
N HIS A 218 7.10 9.16 0.13
CA HIS A 218 6.55 10.50 0.04
C HIS A 218 5.33 10.53 -0.87
N THR A 219 4.52 11.57 -0.73
CA THR A 219 3.46 11.87 -1.70
C THR A 219 4.07 12.35 -3.00
N GLU A 220 3.30 12.35 -4.09
CA GLU A 220 3.79 12.86 -5.38
C GLU A 220 4.29 14.31 -5.28
N ARG A 221 3.55 15.17 -4.56
CA ARG A 221 4.01 16.54 -4.27
C ARG A 221 5.31 16.57 -3.46
N GLY A 222 5.44 15.68 -2.47
CA GLY A 222 6.64 15.56 -1.64
C GLY A 222 7.88 15.13 -2.45
N TRP A 223 7.71 14.24 -3.43
CA TRP A 223 8.79 13.84 -4.33
C TRP A 223 9.23 14.99 -5.23
N ASN A 224 8.29 15.76 -5.81
CA ASN A 224 8.58 16.95 -6.61
C ASN A 224 9.26 18.06 -5.78
N ASP A 225 8.83 18.24 -4.52
CA ASP A 225 9.50 19.11 -3.56
C ASP A 225 10.94 18.64 -3.29
N LEU A 226 11.18 17.35 -3.08
CA LEU A 226 12.55 16.85 -2.87
C LEU A 226 13.42 17.00 -4.12
N LEU A 227 12.86 16.79 -5.31
CA LEU A 227 13.57 16.97 -6.58
C LEU A 227 13.99 18.43 -6.76
N ALA A 228 13.10 19.39 -6.50
CA ALA A 228 13.43 20.81 -6.60
C ALA A 228 14.53 21.23 -5.60
N ARG A 229 14.56 20.61 -4.41
CA ARG A 229 15.64 20.82 -3.43
C ARG A 229 16.95 20.25 -3.95
N TRP A 230 16.92 19.01 -4.45
CA TRP A 230 18.07 18.32 -5.02
C TRP A 230 18.71 19.13 -6.16
N CYS A 231 17.89 19.64 -7.09
CA CYS A 231 18.36 20.51 -8.17
C CYS A 231 18.98 21.81 -7.64
N SER A 232 18.36 22.47 -6.66
CA SER A 232 18.91 23.70 -6.05
C SER A 232 20.27 23.44 -5.38
N ASP A 233 20.37 22.38 -4.58
CA ASP A 233 21.59 22.01 -3.87
C ASP A 233 22.71 21.61 -4.84
N ASN A 234 22.39 20.89 -5.92
CA ASN A 234 23.34 20.55 -6.97
C ASN A 234 23.83 21.77 -7.75
N ARG A 235 22.94 22.73 -8.05
CA ARG A 235 23.33 24.00 -8.70
C ARG A 235 24.26 24.81 -7.81
N LYS A 236 23.98 24.91 -6.49
CA LYS A 236 24.86 25.55 -5.51
C LYS A 236 26.21 24.85 -5.38
N ARG A 237 26.25 23.52 -5.41
CA ARG A 237 27.50 22.75 -5.42
C ARG A 237 28.32 23.02 -6.69
N LYS A 238 27.67 23.05 -7.85
CA LYS A 238 28.33 23.37 -9.13
C LYS A 238 28.86 24.82 -9.15
N SER A 239 28.12 25.80 -8.62
CA SER A 239 28.61 27.19 -8.52
C SER A 239 29.80 27.31 -7.58
N ASN A 240 29.75 26.68 -6.40
CA ASN A 240 30.87 26.70 -5.47
C ASN A 240 32.12 26.03 -6.04
N LYS A 241 31.95 24.91 -6.76
CA LYS A 241 33.08 24.23 -7.44
C LYS A 241 33.75 25.12 -8.49
N LYS A 242 32.96 25.86 -9.28
CA LYS A 242 33.50 26.84 -10.26
C LYS A 242 34.23 28.00 -9.59
N VAL A 243 33.75 28.49 -8.44
CA VAL A 243 34.43 29.55 -7.67
C VAL A 243 35.76 29.06 -7.11
N THR A 244 35.81 27.84 -6.57
CA THR A 244 37.06 27.26 -6.06
C THR A 244 38.08 27.01 -7.18
N GLU A 245 37.64 26.53 -8.34
CA GLU A 245 38.51 26.32 -9.51
C GLU A 245 39.02 27.65 -10.08
N ASN A 246 38.19 28.69 -10.18
CA ASN A 246 38.62 30.02 -10.62
C ASN A 246 39.51 30.75 -9.60
N SER A 247 39.36 30.47 -8.30
CA SER A 247 40.25 31.02 -7.26
C SER A 247 41.61 30.32 -7.19
N GLY A 248 41.73 29.10 -7.73
CA GLY A 248 42.98 28.34 -7.79
C GLY A 248 43.94 28.75 -8.92
N VAL A 249 43.51 29.59 -9.87
CA VAL A 249 44.32 29.99 -11.04
C VAL A 249 45.11 31.30 -10.80
N LYS A 250 44.93 31.99 -9.66
CA LYS A 250 45.73 33.18 -9.31
C LYS A 250 46.39 33.05 -7.95
N LYS A 251 47.42 32.21 -7.84
CA LYS A 251 48.55 32.38 -6.90
C LYS A 251 49.64 31.35 -7.22
N GLY A 252 50.80 31.85 -7.65
CA GLY A 252 52.01 31.02 -7.71
C GLY A 252 52.99 31.31 -8.85
N ALA A 253 53.28 32.58 -9.15
CA ALA A 253 54.53 32.95 -9.81
C ALA A 253 55.41 33.68 -8.79
N LEU A 254 56.70 33.32 -8.79
CA LEU A 254 57.86 33.89 -8.08
C LEU A 254 58.44 33.09 -6.88
N LEU A 255 59.43 32.26 -7.25
CA LEU A 255 60.86 32.32 -6.88
C LEU A 255 61.40 31.82 -5.52
N ASN A 256 62.49 31.06 -5.69
CA ASN A 256 63.65 30.76 -4.82
C ASN A 256 63.42 29.77 -3.67
N GLY A 257 64.25 28.76 -3.40
CA GLY A 257 65.63 28.44 -3.81
C GLY A 257 66.36 27.85 -2.58
N GLU A 258 67.34 26.95 -2.81
CA GLU A 258 68.32 26.35 -1.85
C GLU A 258 67.91 24.98 -1.24
N LYS A 259 68.47 23.81 -1.66
CA LYS A 259 69.82 23.18 -1.45
C LYS A 259 70.02 22.77 0.03
N GLN A 260 70.43 21.56 0.48
CA GLN A 260 71.28 20.42 0.04
C GLN A 260 71.04 19.23 1.04
N GLN A 261 70.87 17.96 0.62
CA GLN A 261 71.85 16.81 0.53
C GLN A 261 72.36 16.19 1.88
N PRO A 262 72.99 14.99 1.92
CA PRO A 262 72.42 13.63 1.83
C PRO A 262 72.91 12.69 2.98
N PHE A 263 72.37 11.46 3.12
CA PHE A 263 73.09 10.40 3.87
C PHE A 263 72.74 9.00 3.37
N ASN A 264 73.74 8.34 2.78
CA ASN A 264 73.76 6.92 2.42
C ASN A 264 74.37 6.11 3.55
N LYS A 265 73.80 4.92 3.86
CA LYS A 265 74.57 3.71 4.14
C LYS A 265 73.79 2.48 3.65
N GLU A 266 74.41 1.77 2.71
CA GLU A 266 74.03 0.46 2.21
C GLU A 266 74.20 -0.62 3.29
N SER A 267 73.34 -1.65 3.26
CA SER A 267 73.80 -3.04 3.07
C SER A 267 72.63 -4.02 2.88
N MET A 268 72.51 -4.53 1.66
CA MET A 268 72.37 -5.96 1.29
C MET A 268 71.29 -6.83 1.96
N LEU A 269 70.24 -7.18 1.20
CA LEU A 269 70.05 -8.53 0.63
C LEU A 269 68.69 -8.67 -0.10
N GLY A 270 68.77 -8.81 -1.42
CA GLY A 270 67.91 -9.56 -2.34
C GLY A 270 66.38 -9.58 -2.18
N ARG A 271 65.66 -9.04 -3.17
CA ARG A 271 64.76 -9.82 -4.05
C ARG A 271 64.04 -8.92 -5.07
N GLN A 272 64.41 -9.12 -6.33
CA GLN A 272 63.57 -9.15 -7.52
C GLN A 272 62.34 -8.23 -7.59
N SER A 273 62.46 -7.26 -8.49
CA SER A 273 61.40 -6.54 -9.20
C SER A 273 60.20 -7.41 -9.57
N SER A 274 59.00 -6.99 -9.17
CA SER A 274 57.82 -7.12 -10.04
C SER A 274 56.82 -5.98 -9.76
N GLU A 275 56.70 -5.08 -10.72
CA GLU A 275 55.60 -4.14 -10.85
C GLU A 275 54.28 -4.92 -10.92
N LYS A 276 53.48 -4.89 -9.86
CA LYS A 276 52.08 -5.34 -9.95
C LYS A 276 51.23 -4.23 -10.57
N LYS A 277 51.22 -4.21 -11.90
CA LYS A 277 50.11 -3.66 -12.70
C LYS A 277 48.82 -4.31 -12.19
N SER A 278 47.91 -3.51 -11.63
CA SER A 278 46.55 -3.91 -11.28
C SER A 278 45.81 -4.35 -12.56
N ARG A 279 45.81 -5.66 -12.83
CA ARG A 279 45.03 -6.27 -13.91
C ARG A 279 43.57 -6.11 -13.53
N ALA A 280 42.84 -5.26 -14.27
CA ALA A 280 41.38 -5.22 -14.20
C ALA A 280 40.85 -6.65 -14.43
N LEU A 281 40.10 -7.17 -13.46
CA LEU A 281 39.46 -8.48 -13.57
C LEU A 281 38.55 -8.46 -14.81
N PRO A 282 38.65 -9.45 -15.71
CA PRO A 282 37.83 -9.49 -16.92
C PRO A 282 36.35 -9.47 -16.55
N GLN A 283 35.56 -8.74 -17.33
CA GLN A 283 34.12 -8.51 -17.10
C GLN A 283 33.32 -9.81 -16.89
N ALA A 284 33.79 -10.93 -17.47
CA ALA A 284 33.24 -12.26 -17.28
C ALA A 284 33.40 -12.79 -15.84
N GLU A 285 34.56 -12.59 -15.21
CA GLU A 285 34.85 -13.05 -13.84
C GLU A 285 34.09 -12.21 -12.80
N LEU A 286 33.83 -10.94 -13.13
CA LEU A 286 32.99 -10.04 -12.34
C LEU A 286 31.51 -10.44 -12.43
N ALA A 287 31.05 -10.85 -13.62
CA ALA A 287 29.70 -11.38 -13.83
C ALA A 287 29.49 -12.72 -13.11
N GLU A 288 30.49 -13.60 -13.13
CA GLU A 288 30.46 -14.90 -12.43
C GLU A 288 30.36 -14.71 -10.91
N ARG A 289 31.17 -13.79 -10.34
CA ARG A 289 31.10 -13.43 -8.92
C ARG A 289 29.79 -12.78 -8.52
N LEU A 290 29.19 -11.97 -9.38
CA LEU A 290 27.86 -11.38 -9.14
C LEU A 290 26.75 -12.44 -9.22
N GLY A 291 26.88 -13.41 -10.12
CA GLY A 291 25.99 -14.57 -10.21
C GLY A 291 26.02 -15.43 -8.95
N GLN A 292 27.22 -15.75 -8.44
CA GLN A 292 27.40 -16.50 -7.19
C GLN A 292 26.82 -15.76 -5.97
N LYS A 293 27.05 -14.45 -5.85
CA LYS A 293 26.45 -13.65 -4.76
C LYS A 293 24.92 -13.60 -4.83
N ARG A 294 24.33 -13.59 -6.03
CA ARG A 294 22.88 -13.64 -6.21
C ARG A 294 22.32 -15.02 -5.84
N ALA A 295 22.98 -16.10 -6.23
CA ALA A 295 22.59 -17.45 -5.85
C ALA A 295 22.61 -17.65 -4.32
N ASP A 296 23.67 -17.19 -3.65
CA ASP A 296 23.77 -17.26 -2.19
C ASP A 296 22.71 -16.41 -1.48
N ALA A 297 22.37 -15.24 -2.04
CA ALA A 297 21.30 -14.39 -1.52
C ALA A 297 19.90 -15.03 -1.66
N ILE A 298 19.67 -15.80 -2.72
CA ILE A 298 18.42 -16.55 -2.93
C ILE A 298 18.34 -17.70 -1.93
N VAL A 299 19.41 -18.48 -1.75
CA VAL A 299 19.48 -19.56 -0.75
C VAL A 299 19.22 -19.03 0.67
N LYS A 300 19.79 -17.87 1.00
CA LYS A 300 19.61 -17.22 2.31
C LYS A 300 18.20 -16.67 2.55
N ARG A 301 17.46 -16.31 1.48
CA ARG A 301 16.10 -15.78 1.56
C ARG A 301 15.02 -16.85 1.59
N TYR A 302 15.23 -17.99 0.93
CA TYR A 302 14.18 -18.99 0.75
C TYR A 302 14.27 -20.20 1.68
N GLY A 303 15.35 -20.35 2.44
CA GLY A 303 15.52 -21.48 3.36
C GLY A 303 15.70 -22.80 2.61
N SER A 304 16.57 -23.66 3.13
CA SER A 304 17.00 -24.91 2.47
C SER A 304 15.90 -25.96 2.23
N ASP A 305 14.65 -25.68 2.59
CA ASP A 305 13.61 -26.70 2.73
C ASP A 305 12.57 -26.72 1.60
N LYS A 306 12.63 -25.81 0.62
CA LYS A 306 11.64 -25.75 -0.47
C LYS A 306 12.17 -25.88 -1.90
N VAL A 307 13.47 -26.06 -2.09
CA VAL A 307 14.02 -26.44 -3.40
C VAL A 307 15.05 -27.51 -3.13
N GLY A 308 14.67 -28.77 -3.37
CA GLY A 308 15.54 -29.91 -3.08
C GLY A 308 16.92 -29.72 -3.72
N ALA A 309 17.95 -30.09 -2.98
CA ALA A 309 19.36 -30.16 -3.41
C ALA A 309 19.59 -30.52 -4.90
N PRO A 310 18.84 -31.45 -5.54
CA PRO A 310 18.97 -31.73 -6.98
C PRO A 310 18.81 -30.50 -7.91
N ALA A 311 17.90 -29.57 -7.63
CA ALA A 311 17.65 -28.42 -8.50
C ALA A 311 18.79 -27.39 -8.48
N VAL A 312 19.48 -27.29 -7.34
CA VAL A 312 20.66 -26.42 -7.17
C VAL A 312 21.88 -27.03 -7.87
N GLU A 313 21.99 -28.35 -7.86
CA GLU A 313 23.06 -29.09 -8.57
C GLU A 313 22.91 -28.98 -10.09
N GLU A 314 21.69 -29.06 -10.62
CA GLU A 314 21.42 -28.86 -12.06
C GLU A 314 21.73 -27.43 -12.52
N MET A 315 21.31 -26.40 -11.78
CA MET A 315 21.64 -25.01 -12.11
C MET A 315 23.15 -24.73 -12.07
N ARG A 316 23.90 -25.42 -11.20
CA ARG A 316 25.37 -25.34 -11.17
C ARG A 316 26.02 -26.04 -12.36
N ARG A 317 25.40 -27.09 -12.92
CA ARG A 317 25.88 -27.75 -14.14
C ARG A 317 25.67 -26.88 -15.38
N THR A 318 24.51 -26.23 -15.50
CA THR A 318 24.19 -25.37 -16.66
C THR A 318 25.04 -24.10 -16.75
N LEU A 319 25.66 -23.67 -15.63
CA LEU A 319 26.54 -22.50 -15.60
C LEU A 319 28.02 -22.84 -15.85
N ARG A 320 28.40 -24.11 -15.97
CA ARG A 320 29.79 -24.55 -16.25
C ARG A 320 30.04 -24.96 -17.71
N THR A 321 29.01 -24.99 -18.54
CA THR A 321 29.08 -25.15 -20.01
C THR A 321 28.95 -23.79 -20.67
#